data_AF-A0A645E5B5-F1
#
_entry.id   AF-A0A645E5B5-F1
#
_cell.length_a   1.000
_cell.length_b   1.000
_cell.length_c   1.000
_cell.angle_alpha   90.00
_cell.angle_beta   90.00
_cell.angle_gamma   90.00
#
_symmetry.space_group_name_H-M   'P 1'
#
loop_
_entity.id
_entity.type
_entity.pdbx_description
1 polymer ?
#
loop_
_entity_poly.entity_id
_entity_poly.type
_entity_poly.pdbx_seq_one_letter_code
_entity_poly.pdbx_strand_id
1 'polypeptide(L)'
;MKNYKDSDYALNKFSEGIVYRFADRIVEITQEDYLAENPGQTAQDFWELKALSDKIYHQQVTHENRTSRLDVSMNGTEETEQLADPPLDLDLIHKSDIKKVKEAARRLLDSGELTEIQRRRFLLHFVEGLSYRQIASREGVHFTSAHESIEAVVTKLKKFSMLS
;
A
#
# COMPACT_ATOMS: atom_id res chain seq x y z
N MET A 1 -9.08 -25.13 8.70
CA MET A 1 -8.69 -24.69 7.34
C MET A 1 -9.75 -23.73 6.86
N LYS A 2 -9.44 -22.44 6.66
CA LYS A 2 -10.38 -21.50 6.04
C LYS A 2 -10.58 -21.94 4.59
N ASN A 3 -11.82 -22.24 4.20
CA ASN A 3 -12.14 -22.70 2.86
C ASN A 3 -11.82 -21.59 1.87
N TYR A 4 -10.81 -21.77 1.03
CA TYR A 4 -10.47 -20.85 -0.05
C TYR A 4 -11.67 -20.55 -0.98
N LYS A 5 -12.63 -21.50 -1.02
CA LYS A 5 -13.91 -21.42 -1.75
C LYS A 5 -14.88 -20.36 -1.22
N ASP A 6 -14.76 -19.92 0.03
CA ASP A 6 -15.65 -18.92 0.65
C ASP A 6 -15.01 -17.53 0.76
N SER A 7 -13.82 -17.34 0.16
CA SER A 7 -13.12 -16.05 0.17
C SER A 7 -13.76 -15.05 -0.80
N ASP A 8 -13.65 -13.76 -0.48
CA ASP A 8 -14.11 -12.68 -1.37
C ASP A 8 -13.46 -12.76 -2.75
N TYR A 9 -12.21 -13.24 -2.79
CA TYR A 9 -11.50 -13.51 -4.03
C TYR A 9 -12.19 -14.59 -4.88
N ALA A 10 -12.62 -15.69 -4.28
CA ALA A 10 -13.32 -16.74 -5.02
C ALA A 10 -14.66 -16.21 -5.55
N LEU A 11 -15.42 -15.47 -4.73
CA LEU A 11 -16.68 -14.86 -5.15
C LEU A 11 -16.47 -13.90 -6.34
N ASN A 12 -15.52 -12.98 -6.27
CA ASN A 12 -15.25 -12.06 -7.38
C ASN A 12 -14.68 -12.77 -8.61
N LYS A 13 -13.83 -13.79 -8.45
CA LYS A 13 -13.18 -14.48 -9.58
C LYS A 13 -14.13 -15.35 -10.40
N PHE A 14 -15.10 -15.99 -9.76
CA PHE A 14 -16.04 -16.90 -10.43
C PHE A 14 -17.30 -16.19 -10.93
N SER A 15 -17.51 -14.92 -10.56
CA SER A 15 -18.56 -14.07 -11.12
C SER A 15 -18.17 -13.48 -12.46
N GLU A 16 -19.18 -13.26 -13.31
CA GLU A 16 -19.04 -12.53 -14.58
C GLU A 16 -18.85 -11.02 -14.32
N GLY A 17 -19.41 -10.51 -13.23
CA GLY A 17 -19.28 -9.13 -12.78
C GLY A 17 -18.16 -8.89 -11.75
N ILE A 18 -17.98 -7.63 -11.38
CA ILE A 18 -17.15 -7.23 -10.23
C ILE A 18 -18.00 -7.31 -8.97
N VAL A 19 -17.64 -8.19 -8.05
CA VAL A 19 -18.37 -8.42 -6.80
C VAL A 19 -17.67 -7.72 -5.63
N TYR A 20 -18.43 -6.88 -4.94
CA TYR A 20 -18.02 -6.22 -3.71
C TYR A 20 -18.90 -6.66 -2.53
N ARG A 21 -18.26 -7.22 -1.50
CA ARG A 21 -18.92 -7.56 -0.23
C ARG A 21 -18.79 -6.41 0.77
N PHE A 22 -19.92 -5.84 1.17
CA PHE A 22 -20.05 -4.94 2.32
C PHE A 22 -20.50 -5.72 3.56
N ALA A 23 -20.46 -5.10 4.74
CA ALA A 23 -20.90 -5.72 5.99
C ALA A 23 -22.37 -6.17 5.94
N ASP A 24 -23.22 -5.40 5.24
CA ASP A 24 -24.67 -5.60 5.23
C ASP A 24 -25.21 -6.18 3.91
N ARG A 25 -24.43 -6.15 2.82
CA ARG A 25 -24.86 -6.60 1.49
C ARG A 25 -23.71 -6.93 0.55
N ILE A 26 -24.00 -7.73 -0.47
CA ILE A 26 -23.11 -7.98 -1.61
C ILE A 26 -23.65 -7.21 -2.81
N VAL A 27 -22.77 -6.51 -3.51
CA VAL A 27 -23.09 -5.77 -4.75
C VAL A 27 -22.28 -6.37 -5.88
N GLU A 28 -22.94 -6.72 -6.97
CA GLU A 28 -22.32 -7.17 -8.21
C GLU A 28 -22.53 -6.09 -9.28
N ILE A 29 -21.46 -5.72 -9.97
CA ILE A 29 -21.47 -4.77 -11.07
C ILE A 29 -21.21 -5.55 -12.35
N THR A 30 -22.22 -5.66 -13.20
CA THR A 30 -22.08 -6.30 -14.51
C THR A 30 -21.47 -5.34 -15.53
N GLN A 31 -20.96 -5.88 -16.63
CA GLN A 31 -20.47 -5.05 -17.74
C GLN A 31 -21.57 -4.16 -18.31
N GLU A 32 -22.81 -4.65 -18.36
CA GLU A 32 -23.96 -3.92 -18.90
C GLU A 32 -24.31 -2.71 -18.04
N ASP A 33 -24.34 -2.89 -16.72
CA ASP A 33 -24.58 -1.80 -15.76
C ASP A 33 -23.49 -0.74 -15.84
N TYR A 34 -22.24 -1.17 -15.93
CA TYR A 34 -21.08 -0.28 -16.04
C TYR A 34 -21.15 0.58 -17.32
N LEU A 35 -21.50 -0.01 -18.46
CA LEU A 35 -21.62 0.71 -19.73
C LEU A 35 -22.85 1.62 -19.76
N ALA A 36 -23.94 1.25 -19.09
CA ALA A 36 -25.13 2.08 -18.95
C ALA A 36 -24.87 3.36 -18.14
N GLU A 37 -24.10 3.26 -17.06
CA GLU A 37 -23.74 4.41 -16.22
C GLU A 37 -22.59 5.25 -16.80
N ASN A 38 -21.76 4.66 -17.66
CA ASN A 38 -20.57 5.30 -18.22
C ASN A 38 -20.58 5.28 -19.76
N PRO A 39 -21.38 6.12 -20.42
CA PRO A 39 -21.55 6.11 -21.88
C PRO A 39 -20.27 6.46 -22.68
N GLY A 40 -19.18 6.82 -22.02
CA GLY A 40 -17.87 7.08 -22.63
C GLY A 40 -16.81 5.99 -22.36
N GLN A 41 -17.15 4.95 -21.63
CA GLN A 41 -16.25 3.84 -21.32
C GLN A 41 -16.55 2.64 -22.22
N THR A 42 -15.54 1.79 -22.38
CA THR A 42 -15.58 0.61 -23.25
C THR A 42 -15.67 -0.66 -22.43
N ALA A 43 -16.07 -1.76 -23.08
CA ALA A 43 -16.02 -3.09 -22.49
C ALA A 43 -14.61 -3.45 -21.98
N GLN A 44 -13.57 -2.94 -22.64
CA GLN A 44 -12.19 -3.19 -22.22
C GLN A 44 -11.88 -2.54 -20.87
N ASP A 45 -12.36 -1.32 -20.62
CA ASP A 45 -12.19 -0.63 -19.35
C ASP A 45 -12.81 -1.42 -18.19
N PHE A 46 -13.95 -2.07 -18.45
CA PHE A 46 -14.57 -2.99 -17.49
C PHE A 46 -13.67 -4.19 -17.16
N TRP A 47 -13.11 -4.84 -18.19
CA TRP A 47 -12.21 -5.99 -17.98
C TRP A 47 -10.91 -5.60 -17.25
N GLU A 48 -10.37 -4.41 -17.52
CA GLU A 48 -9.22 -3.87 -16.80
C GLU A 48 -9.54 -3.65 -15.31
N LEU A 49 -10.70 -3.08 -15.01
CA LEU A 49 -11.19 -2.92 -13.64
C LEU A 49 -11.45 -4.27 -12.96
N LYS A 50 -12.01 -5.24 -13.68
CA LYS A 50 -12.22 -6.60 -13.18
C LYS A 50 -10.90 -7.28 -12.81
N ALA A 51 -9.90 -7.18 -13.70
CA ALA A 51 -8.57 -7.74 -13.45
C ALA A 51 -7.87 -7.05 -12.27
N LEU A 52 -8.03 -5.73 -12.14
CA LEU A 52 -7.50 -4.98 -11.00
C LEU A 52 -8.17 -5.40 -9.68
N SER A 53 -9.49 -5.56 -9.68
CA SER A 53 -10.25 -6.07 -8.54
C SER A 53 -9.77 -7.47 -8.12
N ASP A 54 -9.62 -8.38 -9.09
CA ASP A 54 -9.10 -9.74 -8.83
C ASP A 54 -7.73 -9.73 -8.16
N LYS A 55 -6.84 -8.84 -8.60
CA LYS A 55 -5.50 -8.70 -8.01
C LYS A 55 -5.56 -8.21 -6.56
N ILE A 56 -6.41 -7.24 -6.26
CA ILE A 56 -6.57 -6.68 -4.90
C ILE A 56 -7.10 -7.76 -3.95
N TYR A 57 -8.17 -8.47 -4.34
CA TYR A 57 -8.72 -9.54 -3.51
C TYR A 57 -7.74 -10.69 -3.29
N HIS A 58 -6.95 -11.05 -4.31
CA HIS A 58 -5.91 -12.05 -4.18
C HIS A 58 -4.80 -11.63 -3.18
N GLN A 59 -4.37 -10.38 -3.25
CA GLN A 59 -3.38 -9.82 -2.33
C GLN A 59 -3.91 -9.83 -0.88
N GLN A 60 -5.16 -9.46 -0.67
CA GLN A 60 -5.79 -9.47 0.65
C GLN A 60 -5.82 -10.88 1.25
N VAL A 61 -6.22 -11.90 0.47
CA VAL A 61 -6.21 -13.30 0.93
C VAL A 61 -4.80 -13.78 1.27
N THR A 62 -3.79 -13.36 0.51
CA THR A 62 -2.39 -13.71 0.78
C THR A 62 -1.90 -13.05 2.08
N HIS A 63 -2.25 -11.77 2.29
CA HIS A 63 -1.89 -11.01 3.47
C HIS A 63 -2.54 -11.59 4.74
N GLU A 64 -3.85 -11.87 4.71
CA GLU A 64 -4.58 -12.48 5.82
C GLU A 64 -4.07 -13.88 6.17
N ASN A 65 -3.70 -14.69 5.17
CA ASN A 65 -3.10 -16.00 5.42
C ASN A 65 -1.70 -15.88 6.03
N ARG A 66 -0.93 -14.85 5.64
CA ARG A 66 0.39 -14.60 6.23
C ARG A 66 0.28 -14.14 7.69
N THR A 67 -0.60 -13.19 7.99
CA THR A 67 -0.81 -12.69 9.36
C THR A 67 -1.43 -13.77 10.26
N SER A 68 -2.42 -14.52 9.77
CA SER A 68 -3.03 -15.62 10.53
C SER A 68 -2.06 -16.76 10.83
N ARG A 69 -1.00 -16.96 10.03
CA ARG A 69 0.08 -17.92 10.33
C ARG A 69 1.09 -17.39 11.34
N LEU A 70 1.26 -16.07 11.43
CA LEU A 70 2.12 -15.41 12.42
C LEU A 70 1.44 -15.32 13.80
N ASP A 71 0.10 -15.32 13.84
CA ASP A 71 -0.70 -15.31 15.07
C ASP A 71 -0.84 -16.70 15.71
N VAL A 72 -0.29 -17.75 15.07
CA VAL A 72 -0.27 -19.11 15.60
C VAL A 72 1.17 -19.55 15.82
N SER A 73 1.52 -19.64 17.11
CA SER A 73 2.72 -20.27 17.68
C SER A 73 4.01 -19.45 17.67
N MET A 74 4.21 -18.70 18.76
CA MET A 74 5.54 -18.54 19.38
C MET A 74 6.13 -19.93 19.65
N ASN A 75 6.99 -20.45 18.78
CA ASN A 75 8.14 -21.31 19.11
C ASN A 75 8.86 -21.79 17.83
N GLY A 76 10.15 -21.45 17.73
CA GLY A 76 11.14 -22.01 16.78
C GLY A 76 11.12 -21.36 15.39
N THR A 77 12.00 -20.39 15.08
CA THR A 77 13.30 -20.60 14.39
C THR A 77 13.13 -21.56 13.18
N GLU A 78 13.38 -21.19 11.93
CA GLU A 78 14.62 -20.68 11.33
C GLU A 78 14.33 -20.10 9.91
N GLU A 79 15.03 -19.01 9.59
CA GLU A 79 15.58 -18.63 8.28
C GLU A 79 14.80 -19.00 7.00
N THR A 80 13.99 -18.05 6.50
CA THR A 80 13.74 -17.95 5.06
C THR A 80 13.63 -16.49 4.67
N GLU A 81 14.59 -16.09 3.83
CA GLU A 81 14.68 -14.92 2.95
C GLU A 81 13.44 -14.01 2.98
N GLN A 82 13.53 -13.03 3.86
CA GLN A 82 12.55 -11.97 4.06
C GLN A 82 12.50 -11.11 2.79
N LEU A 83 11.58 -11.47 1.87
CA LEU A 83 11.07 -10.56 0.86
C LEU A 83 10.62 -9.30 1.58
N ALA A 84 11.39 -8.23 1.40
CA ALA A 84 11.16 -6.93 2.00
C ALA A 84 9.92 -6.31 1.36
N ASP A 85 8.74 -6.68 1.87
CA ASP A 85 7.57 -5.82 1.76
C ASP A 85 7.87 -4.53 2.54
N PRO A 86 7.64 -3.34 1.97
CA PRO A 86 7.66 -2.11 2.75
C PRO A 86 6.67 -2.23 3.91
N PRO A 87 7.00 -1.77 5.12
CA PRO A 87 6.06 -1.81 6.23
C PRO A 87 4.82 -1.01 5.86
N LEU A 88 3.70 -1.73 5.77
CA LEU A 88 2.33 -1.22 5.70
C LEU A 88 1.97 -0.59 7.05
N ASP A 89 2.65 0.50 7.40
CA ASP A 89 2.31 1.33 8.56
C ASP A 89 1.77 2.70 8.09
N LEU A 90 1.20 2.72 6.87
CA LEU A 90 0.48 3.85 6.27
C LEU A 90 -1.02 3.55 6.08
N ASP A 91 -1.51 2.48 6.69
CA ASP A 91 -2.94 2.15 6.71
C ASP A 91 -3.65 3.06 7.70
N LEU A 92 -4.11 4.24 7.23
CA LEU A 92 -5.25 5.05 7.72
C LEU A 92 -5.19 6.53 7.28
N ILE A 93 -4.51 6.88 6.18
CA ILE A 93 -4.55 8.27 5.68
C ILE A 93 -5.75 8.42 4.74
N HIS A 94 -6.85 9.00 5.23
CA HIS A 94 -8.02 9.37 4.41
C HIS A 94 -7.56 10.18 3.18
N LYS A 95 -8.29 10.15 2.05
CA LYS A 95 -7.95 10.92 0.83
C LYS A 95 -7.72 12.43 1.09
N SER A 96 -8.37 12.99 2.11
CA SER A 96 -8.14 14.36 2.61
C SER A 96 -6.76 14.55 3.22
N ASP A 97 -6.28 13.55 3.95
CA ASP A 97 -5.01 13.57 4.66
C ASP A 97 -3.84 13.34 3.69
N ILE A 98 -4.05 12.61 2.58
CA ILE A 98 -3.04 12.48 1.52
C ILE A 98 -2.71 13.86 0.92
N LYS A 99 -3.71 14.73 0.71
CA LYS A 99 -3.48 16.08 0.20
C LYS A 99 -2.68 16.92 1.20
N LYS A 100 -3.04 16.87 2.49
CA LYS A 100 -2.33 17.56 3.57
C LYS A 100 -0.89 17.07 3.72
N VAL A 101 -0.67 15.77 3.66
CA VAL A 101 0.67 15.15 3.71
C VAL A 101 1.50 15.55 2.50
N LYS A 102 0.93 15.56 1.29
CA LYS A 102 1.62 16.03 0.09
C LYS A 102 2.00 17.52 0.18
N GLU A 103 1.11 18.35 0.73
CA GLU A 103 1.38 19.77 0.92
C GLU A 103 2.45 20.01 1.99
N ALA A 104 2.38 19.29 3.12
CA ALA A 104 3.41 19.31 4.16
C ALA A 104 4.77 18.82 3.63
N ALA A 105 4.79 17.78 2.80
CA ALA A 105 6.01 17.30 2.15
C ALA A 105 6.60 18.37 1.21
N ARG A 106 5.77 19.07 0.41
CA ARG A 106 6.24 20.20 -0.41
C ARG A 106 6.82 21.31 0.45
N ARG A 107 6.10 21.75 1.49
CA ARG A 107 6.60 22.78 2.43
C ARG A 107 7.90 22.37 3.10
N LEU A 108 8.07 21.11 3.48
CA LEU A 108 9.31 20.59 4.07
C LEU A 108 10.47 20.54 3.07
N LEU A 109 10.20 20.24 1.80
CA LEU A 109 11.20 20.30 0.74
C LEU A 109 11.59 21.74 0.40
N ASP A 110 10.66 22.68 0.50
CA ASP A 110 10.91 24.10 0.20
C ASP A 110 11.47 24.87 1.41
N SER A 111 11.32 24.36 2.64
CA SER A 111 11.82 25.02 3.86
C SER A 111 13.34 25.02 4.00
N GLY A 112 14.05 24.16 3.27
CA GLY A 112 15.50 24.04 3.38
C GLY A 112 15.98 23.38 4.69
N GLU A 113 15.08 22.88 5.53
CA GLU A 113 15.44 22.22 6.80
C GLU A 113 16.06 20.82 6.63
N LEU A 114 16.00 20.27 5.42
CA LEU A 114 16.55 18.96 5.09
C LEU A 114 17.95 19.10 4.49
N THR A 115 18.89 18.31 5.00
CA THR A 115 20.18 18.15 4.34
C THR A 115 20.00 17.45 2.98
N GLU A 116 20.94 17.64 2.05
CA GLU A 116 20.88 16.98 0.73
C GLU A 116 20.72 15.45 0.85
N ILE A 117 21.39 14.85 1.84
CA ILE A 117 21.29 13.41 2.15
C ILE A 117 19.87 13.05 2.61
N GLN A 118 19.30 13.82 3.55
CA GLN A 118 17.94 13.60 4.03
C GLN A 118 16.91 13.73 2.91
N ARG A 119 17.06 14.75 2.06
CA ARG A 119 16.18 15.00 0.90
C ARG A 119 16.27 13.87 -0.12
N ARG A 120 17.49 13.42 -0.45
CA ARG A 120 17.71 12.32 -1.39
C ARG A 120 17.08 11.02 -0.88
N ARG A 121 17.37 10.64 0.37
CA ARG A 121 16.83 9.41 0.98
C ARG A 121 15.30 9.45 1.10
N PHE A 122 14.74 10.61 1.42
CA PHE A 122 13.30 10.82 1.45
C PHE A 122 12.67 10.58 0.06
N LEU A 123 13.24 11.12 -1.01
CA LEU A 123 12.72 10.89 -2.37
C LEU A 123 12.85 9.41 -2.78
N LEU A 124 13.99 8.77 -2.50
CA LEU A 124 14.19 7.34 -2.79
C LEU A 124 13.15 6.46 -2.07
N HIS A 125 12.82 6.79 -0.81
CA HIS A 125 11.85 6.02 -0.05
C HIS A 125 10.40 6.30 -0.45
N PHE A 126 9.99 7.57 -0.50
CA PHE A 126 8.59 7.97 -0.68
C PHE A 126 8.15 8.11 -2.15
N VAL A 127 9.08 8.30 -3.08
CA VAL A 127 8.77 8.42 -4.52
C VAL A 127 9.15 7.14 -5.28
N GLU A 128 10.35 6.61 -5.05
CA GLU A 128 10.80 5.37 -5.71
C GLU A 128 10.39 4.08 -4.97
N GLY A 129 9.88 4.18 -3.74
CA GLY A 129 9.42 3.03 -2.96
C GLY A 129 10.55 2.13 -2.44
N LEU A 130 11.79 2.63 -2.39
CA LEU A 130 12.95 1.84 -1.95
C LEU A 130 12.94 1.65 -0.42
N SER A 131 13.26 0.44 0.03
CA SER A 131 13.46 0.15 1.45
C SER A 131 14.74 0.80 2.00
N TYR A 132 14.78 1.01 3.32
CA TYR A 132 15.97 1.53 4.01
C TYR A 132 17.25 0.76 3.68
N ARG A 133 17.17 -0.57 3.53
CA ARG A 133 18.30 -1.43 3.15
C ARG A 133 18.76 -1.18 1.73
N GLN A 134 17.83 -1.04 0.78
CA GLN A 134 18.17 -0.74 -0.62
C GLN A 134 18.81 0.64 -0.76
N ILE A 135 18.33 1.62 -0.02
CA ILE A 135 18.91 2.98 0.03
C ILE A 135 20.33 2.92 0.62
N ALA A 136 20.51 2.19 1.73
CA ALA A 136 21.80 1.99 2.37
C ALA A 136 22.82 1.33 1.41
N SER A 137 22.41 0.26 0.73
CA SER A 137 23.24 -0.42 -0.27
C SER A 137 23.58 0.48 -1.46
N ARG A 138 22.64 1.31 -1.93
CA ARG A 138 22.85 2.23 -3.06
C ARG A 138 23.80 3.38 -2.72
N GLU A 139 23.83 3.81 -1.46
CA GLU A 139 24.70 4.87 -0.97
C GLU A 139 26.00 4.34 -0.33
N GLY A 140 26.16 3.02 -0.19
CA GLY A 140 27.32 2.41 0.46
C GLY A 140 27.41 2.75 1.95
N VAL A 141 26.28 3.02 2.61
CA VAL A 141 26.21 3.38 4.03
C VAL A 141 25.61 2.24 4.86
N HIS A 142 25.80 2.30 6.18
CA HIS A 142 25.17 1.35 7.07
C HIS A 142 23.64 1.56 7.14
N PHE A 143 22.89 0.46 7.32
CA PHE A 143 21.43 0.47 7.40
C PHE A 143 20.89 1.45 8.44
N THR A 144 21.50 1.51 9.62
CA THR A 144 21.08 2.42 10.70
C THR A 144 21.15 3.88 10.28
N SER A 145 22.20 4.26 9.53
CA SER A 145 22.36 5.62 9.03
C SER A 145 21.25 6.01 8.05
N ALA A 146 20.84 5.09 7.17
CA ALA A 146 19.72 5.33 6.25
C ALA A 146 18.39 5.44 7.00
N HIS A 147 18.16 4.56 7.97
CA HIS A 147 16.96 4.54 8.80
C HIS A 147 16.82 5.82 9.65
N GLU A 148 17.82 6.15 10.46
CA GLU A 148 17.83 7.36 11.31
C GLU A 148 17.64 8.64 10.49
N SER A 149 18.27 8.69 9.31
CA SER A 149 18.12 9.84 8.42
C SER A 149 16.70 10.00 7.93
N ILE A 150 15.98 8.92 7.60
CA ILE A 150 14.61 9.00 7.10
C ILE A 150 13.63 9.25 8.26
N GLU A 151 13.82 8.62 9.42
CA GLU A 151 13.04 8.89 10.64
C GLU A 151 13.12 10.36 11.08
N ALA A 152 14.30 10.97 10.95
CA ALA A 152 14.46 12.40 11.19
C ALA A 152 13.60 13.25 10.24
N VAL A 153 13.48 12.85 8.96
CA VAL A 153 12.59 13.52 7.99
C VAL A 153 11.13 13.30 8.33
N VAL A 154 10.72 12.08 8.70
CA VAL A 154 9.34 11.76 9.08
C VAL A 154 8.92 12.57 10.31
N THR A 155 9.81 12.70 11.29
CA THR A 155 9.55 13.51 12.49
C THR A 155 9.36 14.98 12.16
N LYS A 156 10.16 15.54 11.24
CA LYS A 156 9.97 16.90 10.73
C LYS A 156 8.65 17.02 9.98
N LEU A 157 8.34 16.08 9.10
CA LEU A 157 7.10 16.05 8.32
C LEU A 157 5.85 16.03 9.22
N LYS A 158 5.88 15.24 10.30
CA LYS A 158 4.79 15.21 11.32
C LYS A 158 4.57 16.58 11.97
N LYS A 159 5.64 17.34 12.24
CA LYS A 159 5.52 18.72 12.75
C LYS A 159 4.82 19.62 11.73
N PHE A 160 5.21 19.56 10.46
CA PHE A 160 4.58 20.36 9.40
C PHE A 160 3.13 19.95 9.12
N SER A 161 2.78 18.67 9.28
CA SER A 161 1.40 18.21 9.10
C SER A 161 0.48 18.54 10.28
N MET A 162 1.01 18.68 11.50
CA MET A 162 0.24 19.09 12.69
C MET A 162 0.07 20.62 12.80
N LEU A 163 0.91 21.39 12.14
CA LEU A 163 0.89 22.86 12.15
C LEU A 163 -0.06 23.49 11.09
N SER A 164 -0.81 22.69 10.33
CA SER A 164 -1.64 23.15 9.20
C SER A 164 -3.08 22.67 9.25
#